data_AF-A0A183II28-F1
#
_entry.id   AF-A0A183II28-F1
#
_cell.length_a   1.000
_cell.length_b   1.000
_cell.length_c   1.000
_cell.angle_alpha   90.00
_cell.angle_beta   90.00
_cell.angle_gamma   90.00
#
_symmetry.space_group_name_H-M   'P 1'
#
loop_
_entity.id
_entity.type
_entity.pdbx_description
1 polymer ?
#
loop_
_entity_poly.entity_id
_entity_poly.type
_entity_poly.pdbx_seq_one_letter_code
_entity_poly.pdbx_strand_id
1 'polypeptide(L)'
;MARDHGDEDRNSEREAREERDAMDDDRVRLKRSISLMNGVTIIVGCIIGSGIFVSPKGVQEHAGSVGLSLTIWVFCGFFSAVGSYCYAELGTLIRSSGGDYAYITEAFGPFIGFMRLWIEAIVVRPCSATIVALTFAKYILQPFYGYCAIPDHCESLLGACALFSLTLVNCLSVRLAAKVQDFFTVAKLLALFLIIGTGLYEIAI
;
A
#
# COMPACT_ATOMS: atom_id res chain seq x y z
N MET A 1 -48.27 45.55 -8.69
CA MET A 1 -47.97 44.33 -9.47
C MET A 1 -46.47 44.01 -9.57
N ALA A 2 -45.55 44.92 -9.25
CA ALA A 2 -44.09 44.67 -9.34
C ALA A 2 -43.40 44.17 -8.05
N ARG A 3 -44.16 43.90 -6.96
CA ARG A 3 -43.60 43.38 -5.70
C ARG A 3 -43.65 41.86 -5.57
N ASP A 4 -44.45 41.19 -6.41
CA ASP A 4 -44.71 39.75 -6.33
C ASP A 4 -43.58 38.92 -6.96
N HIS A 5 -43.07 39.36 -8.12
CA HIS A 5 -41.96 38.70 -8.81
C HIS A 5 -40.63 38.72 -8.04
N GLY A 6 -40.38 39.76 -7.23
CA GLY A 6 -39.14 39.88 -6.46
C GLY A 6 -39.09 38.98 -5.22
N ASP A 7 -40.20 38.34 -4.85
CA ASP A 7 -40.27 37.40 -3.74
C ASP A 7 -40.22 35.93 -4.25
N GLU A 8 -40.76 35.65 -5.44
CA GLU A 8 -40.60 34.35 -6.12
C GLU A 8 -39.15 34.04 -6.48
N ASP A 9 -38.40 35.00 -7.04
CA ASP A 9 -36.97 34.82 -7.37
C ASP A 9 -36.13 34.57 -6.11
N ARG A 10 -36.47 35.25 -5.00
CA ARG A 10 -35.77 35.16 -3.72
C ARG A 10 -36.04 33.83 -3.01
N ASN A 11 -37.21 33.26 -3.21
CA ASN A 11 -37.58 31.94 -2.69
C ASN A 11 -36.89 30.84 -3.49
N SER A 12 -36.83 30.99 -4.82
CA SER A 12 -36.11 30.09 -5.74
C SER A 12 -34.60 30.04 -5.44
N GLU A 13 -34.00 31.19 -5.15
CA GLU A 13 -32.59 31.26 -4.73
C GLU A 13 -32.33 30.60 -3.38
N ARG A 14 -33.28 30.66 -2.45
CA ARG A 14 -33.18 29.99 -1.13
C ARG A 14 -33.31 28.49 -1.25
N GLU A 15 -34.28 28.00 -2.00
CA GLU A 15 -34.48 26.58 -2.27
C GLU A 15 -33.27 25.97 -2.98
N ALA A 16 -32.71 26.65 -3.99
CA ALA A 16 -31.49 26.23 -4.67
C ALA A 16 -30.21 26.30 -3.80
N ARG A 17 -30.25 27.02 -2.67
CA ARG A 17 -29.17 27.10 -1.69
C ARG A 17 -29.30 25.98 -0.65
N GLU A 18 -30.52 25.71 -0.20
CA GLU A 18 -30.85 24.61 0.69
C GLU A 18 -30.61 23.24 0.04
N GLU A 19 -30.93 23.07 -1.25
CA GLU A 19 -30.57 21.85 -2.01
C GLU A 19 -29.06 21.67 -2.17
N ARG A 20 -28.31 22.77 -2.34
CA ARG A 20 -26.83 22.73 -2.43
C ARG A 20 -26.18 22.39 -1.09
N ASP A 21 -26.70 22.95 0.00
CA ASP A 21 -26.21 22.67 1.35
C ASP A 21 -26.58 21.23 1.78
N ALA A 22 -27.76 20.72 1.39
CA ALA A 22 -28.15 19.33 1.57
C ALA A 22 -27.28 18.35 0.75
N MET A 23 -26.91 18.72 -0.48
CA MET A 23 -25.96 17.95 -1.31
C MET A 23 -24.51 17.99 -0.81
N ASP A 24 -24.11 18.99 -0.01
CA ASP A 24 -22.77 19.02 0.62
C ASP A 24 -22.71 18.20 1.92
N ASP A 25 -23.83 18.08 2.64
CA ASP A 25 -23.95 17.24 3.85
C ASP A 25 -23.95 15.73 3.53
N ASP A 26 -24.48 15.34 2.37
CA ASP A 26 -24.47 13.94 1.90
C ASP A 26 -23.11 13.48 1.35
N ARG A 27 -22.12 14.39 1.27
CA ARG A 27 -20.74 14.02 0.95
C ARG A 27 -20.13 13.33 2.16
N VAL A 28 -20.04 12.01 2.13
CA VAL A 28 -19.30 11.20 3.11
C VAL A 28 -17.87 11.73 3.24
N ARG A 29 -17.61 12.56 4.25
CA ARG A 29 -16.28 13.10 4.56
C ARG A 29 -15.56 12.16 5.53
N LEU A 30 -14.35 11.76 5.18
CA LEU A 30 -13.49 10.98 6.07
C LEU A 30 -13.17 11.81 7.33
N LYS A 31 -13.57 11.32 8.51
CA LYS A 31 -13.24 11.95 9.78
C LYS A 31 -11.72 11.93 9.99
N ARG A 32 -11.08 13.11 9.97
CA ARG A 32 -9.66 13.27 10.32
C ARG A 32 -9.44 12.84 11.78
N SER A 33 -8.93 11.63 11.98
CA SER A 33 -8.71 11.03 13.31
C SER A 33 -7.28 10.51 13.53
N ILE A 34 -6.36 10.83 12.62
CA ILE A 34 -4.96 10.37 12.69
C ILE A 34 -4.10 11.45 13.36
N SER A 35 -3.53 11.12 14.51
CA SER A 35 -2.48 11.91 15.18
C SER A 35 -1.12 11.73 14.48
N LEU A 36 -0.18 12.67 14.67
CA LEU A 36 1.18 12.60 14.10
C LEU A 36 1.86 11.26 14.39
N MET A 37 1.84 10.83 15.65
CA MET A 37 2.46 9.56 16.07
C MET A 37 1.78 8.36 15.42
N ASN A 38 0.45 8.33 15.38
CA ASN A 38 -0.30 7.27 14.70
C ASN A 38 0.05 7.24 13.20
N GLY A 39 0.20 8.41 12.56
CA GLY A 39 0.59 8.52 11.16
C GLY A 39 1.99 7.96 10.89
N VAL A 40 2.98 8.32 11.71
CA VAL A 40 4.36 7.80 11.60
C VAL A 40 4.36 6.28 11.76
N THR A 41 3.69 5.75 12.80
CA THR A 41 3.62 4.30 13.03
C THR A 41 2.95 3.57 11.86
N ILE A 42 1.88 4.13 11.29
CA ILE A 42 1.22 3.56 10.11
C ILE A 42 2.16 3.54 8.91
N ILE A 43 2.88 4.64 8.63
CA ILE A 43 3.82 4.70 7.51
C ILE A 43 4.95 3.67 7.66
N VAL A 44 5.55 3.58 8.86
CA VAL A 44 6.60 2.59 9.14
C VAL A 44 6.08 1.17 8.95
N GLY A 45 4.90 0.86 9.47
CA GLY A 45 4.26 -0.47 9.33
C GLY A 45 3.90 -0.82 7.88
N CYS A 46 3.53 0.17 7.07
CA CYS A 46 3.20 -0.03 5.65
C CYS A 46 4.44 -0.17 4.76
N ILE A 47 5.54 0.54 5.05
CA ILE A 47 6.77 0.49 4.24
C ILE A 47 7.56 -0.80 4.54
N ILE A 48 7.62 -1.23 5.81
CA ILE A 48 8.32 -2.45 6.18
C ILE A 48 7.49 -3.67 5.74
N GLY A 49 7.75 -4.15 4.53
CA GLY A 49 7.10 -5.30 3.93
C GLY A 49 7.86 -6.62 4.08
N SER A 50 7.31 -7.70 3.52
CA SER A 50 7.98 -9.00 3.42
C SER A 50 9.17 -9.00 2.45
N GLY A 51 9.31 -7.97 1.62
CA GLY A 51 10.40 -7.85 0.64
C GLY A 51 11.79 -7.91 1.27
N ILE A 52 11.94 -7.43 2.52
CA ILE A 52 13.23 -7.47 3.23
C ILE A 52 13.79 -8.88 3.44
N PHE A 53 12.95 -9.92 3.41
CA PHE A 53 13.41 -11.30 3.54
C PHE A 53 13.92 -11.88 2.22
N VAL A 54 13.50 -11.32 1.08
CA VAL A 54 13.82 -11.81 -0.27
C VAL A 54 14.88 -10.94 -0.96
N SER A 55 14.69 -9.63 -0.93
CA SER A 55 15.49 -8.66 -1.68
C SER A 55 16.98 -8.69 -1.36
N PRO A 56 17.46 -8.92 -0.11
CA PRO A 56 18.89 -8.95 0.16
C PRO A 56 19.65 -10.01 -0.64
N LYS A 57 19.05 -11.20 -0.84
CA LYS A 57 19.66 -12.26 -1.65
C LYS A 57 19.81 -11.80 -3.11
N GLY A 58 18.74 -11.26 -3.69
CA GLY A 58 18.77 -10.76 -5.06
C GLY A 58 19.76 -9.62 -5.26
N VAL A 59 19.81 -8.65 -4.34
CA VAL A 59 20.77 -7.54 -4.40
C VAL A 59 22.20 -8.07 -4.30
N GLN A 60 22.48 -8.98 -3.35
CA GLN A 60 23.82 -9.53 -3.16
C GLN A 60 24.31 -10.34 -4.36
N GLU A 61 23.45 -11.17 -4.95
CA GLU A 61 23.80 -11.97 -6.13
C GLU A 61 24.17 -11.10 -7.34
N HIS A 62 23.49 -9.97 -7.54
CA HIS A 62 23.74 -9.08 -8.68
C HIS A 62 24.83 -8.04 -8.42
N ALA A 63 25.00 -7.60 -7.16
CA ALA A 63 26.05 -6.66 -6.78
C ALA A 63 27.44 -7.31 -6.71
N GLY A 64 27.52 -8.61 -6.39
CA GLY A 64 28.77 -9.37 -6.36
C GLY A 64 29.70 -9.07 -5.16
N SER A 65 29.47 -7.99 -4.41
CA SER A 65 30.23 -7.64 -3.21
C SER A 65 29.32 -7.08 -2.11
N VAL A 66 29.60 -7.46 -0.86
CA VAL A 66 28.83 -7.01 0.32
C VAL A 66 28.84 -5.49 0.46
N GLY A 67 29.99 -4.84 0.24
CA GLY A 67 30.11 -3.38 0.34
C GLY A 67 29.27 -2.64 -0.72
N LEU A 68 29.21 -3.19 -1.93
CA LEU A 68 28.37 -2.64 -3.00
C LEU A 68 26.88 -2.82 -2.68
N SER A 69 26.48 -3.99 -2.17
CA SER A 69 25.10 -4.24 -1.74
C SER A 69 24.63 -3.25 -0.68
N LEU A 70 25.45 -2.98 0.35
CA LEU A 70 25.12 -1.99 1.38
C LEU A 70 25.00 -0.57 0.81
N THR A 71 25.87 -0.21 -0.13
CA THR A 71 25.81 1.09 -0.81
C THR A 71 24.52 1.23 -1.63
N ILE A 72 24.10 0.17 -2.34
CA ILE A 72 22.83 0.14 -3.09
C ILE A 72 21.65 0.32 -2.14
N TRP A 73 21.63 -0.34 -0.99
CA TRP A 73 20.57 -0.19 0.01
C TRP A 73 20.44 1.26 0.51
N VAL A 74 21.57 1.90 0.85
CA VAL A 74 21.58 3.30 1.29
C VAL A 74 21.10 4.23 0.17
N PHE A 75 21.58 4.01 -1.05
CA PHE A 75 21.18 4.81 -2.21
C PHE A 75 19.69 4.69 -2.52
N CYS A 76 19.14 3.46 -2.51
CA CYS A 76 17.70 3.24 -2.67
C CYS A 76 16.89 3.94 -1.57
N GLY A 77 17.35 3.88 -0.31
CA GLY A 77 16.71 4.58 0.80
C GLY A 77 16.67 6.10 0.60
N PHE A 78 17.78 6.69 0.17
CA PHE A 78 17.85 8.11 -0.16
C PHE A 78 16.93 8.47 -1.33
N PHE A 79 16.96 7.70 -2.41
CA PHE A 79 16.09 7.91 -3.58
C PHE A 79 14.60 7.85 -3.21
N SER A 80 14.21 6.87 -2.40
CA SER A 80 12.84 6.76 -1.87
C SER A 80 12.46 7.95 -0.98
N ALA A 81 13.39 8.49 -0.19
CA ALA A 81 13.14 9.67 0.64
C ALA A 81 12.83 10.90 -0.22
N VAL A 82 13.60 11.15 -1.27
CA VAL A 82 13.35 12.24 -2.23
C VAL A 82 11.96 12.08 -2.88
N GLY A 83 11.64 10.86 -3.35
CA GLY A 83 10.32 10.58 -3.92
C GLY A 83 9.18 10.83 -2.92
N SER A 84 9.36 10.44 -1.66
CA SER A 84 8.35 10.68 -0.61
C SER A 84 8.09 12.17 -0.38
N TYR A 85 9.11 13.02 -0.53
CA TYR A 85 8.97 14.47 -0.37
C TYR A 85 8.14 15.08 -1.51
N CYS A 86 8.39 14.65 -2.76
CA CYS A 86 7.58 15.04 -3.90
C CYS A 86 6.11 14.62 -3.73
N TYR A 87 5.85 13.40 -3.25
CA TYR A 87 4.50 12.93 -2.96
C TYR A 87 3.85 13.68 -1.78
N ALA A 88 4.64 14.10 -0.78
CA ALA A 88 4.14 14.92 0.32
C ALA A 88 3.66 16.29 -0.18
N GLU A 89 4.43 16.97 -1.03
CA GLU A 89 4.01 18.23 -1.66
C GLU A 89 2.71 18.03 -2.45
N LEU A 90 2.67 17.03 -3.32
CA LEU A 90 1.50 16.74 -4.16
C LEU A 90 0.25 16.41 -3.32
N GLY A 91 0.42 15.66 -2.23
CA GLY A 91 -0.66 15.33 -1.29
C GLY A 91 -1.15 16.51 -0.45
N THR A 92 -0.33 17.56 -0.28
CA THR A 92 -0.79 18.80 0.36
C THR A 92 -1.48 19.77 -0.61
N LEU A 93 -1.11 19.73 -1.89
CA LEU A 93 -1.68 20.55 -2.97
C LEU A 93 -3.05 20.01 -3.43
N ILE A 94 -3.12 18.71 -3.74
CA ILE A 94 -4.32 18.08 -4.29
C ILE A 94 -5.03 17.30 -3.18
N ARG A 95 -6.10 17.88 -2.62
CA ARG A 95 -6.86 17.31 -1.49
C ARG A 95 -8.06 16.45 -1.92
N SER A 96 -8.00 15.90 -3.13
CA SER A 96 -9.01 14.97 -3.64
C SER A 96 -8.74 13.54 -3.15
N SER A 97 -9.79 12.78 -2.89
CA SER A 97 -9.67 11.36 -2.56
C SER A 97 -9.33 10.55 -3.81
N GLY A 98 -8.33 9.68 -3.75
CA GLY A 98 -7.93 8.83 -4.87
C GLY A 98 -6.43 8.60 -5.06
N GLY A 99 -5.56 9.27 -4.30
CA GLY A 99 -4.11 9.10 -4.35
C GLY A 99 -3.54 9.38 -5.75
N ASP A 100 -2.66 8.50 -6.24
CA ASP A 100 -2.01 8.60 -7.55
C ASP A 100 -2.98 8.89 -8.71
N TYR A 101 -4.16 8.25 -8.69
CA TYR A 101 -5.18 8.46 -9.71
C TYR A 101 -5.69 9.90 -9.71
N ALA A 102 -5.97 10.46 -8.53
CA ALA A 102 -6.42 11.84 -8.41
C ALA A 102 -5.33 12.83 -8.86
N TYR A 103 -4.06 12.57 -8.51
CA TYR A 103 -2.95 13.42 -8.91
C TYR A 103 -2.75 13.45 -10.43
N ILE A 104 -2.79 12.29 -11.07
CA ILE A 104 -2.59 12.19 -12.52
C ILE A 104 -3.81 12.73 -13.29
N THR A 105 -5.01 12.50 -12.77
CA THR A 105 -6.24 13.03 -13.37
C THR A 105 -6.28 14.55 -13.33
N GLU A 106 -5.86 15.16 -12.22
CA GLU A 106 -5.79 16.62 -12.08
C GLU A 106 -4.73 17.23 -13.01
N ALA A 107 -3.56 16.59 -13.13
CA ALA A 107 -2.45 17.11 -13.91
C ALA A 107 -2.57 16.89 -15.44
N PHE A 108 -3.10 15.75 -15.87
CA PHE A 108 -3.10 15.32 -17.28
C PHE A 108 -4.49 15.02 -17.85
N GLY A 109 -5.54 15.18 -17.05
CA GLY A 109 -6.92 14.95 -17.46
C GLY A 109 -7.40 13.50 -17.30
N PRO A 110 -8.69 13.26 -17.59
CA PRO A 110 -9.38 12.01 -17.25
C PRO A 110 -8.89 10.79 -18.01
N PHE A 111 -8.42 10.94 -19.26
CA PHE A 111 -7.96 9.81 -20.07
C PHE A 111 -6.67 9.20 -19.54
N ILE A 112 -5.68 10.04 -19.20
CA ILE A 112 -4.41 9.57 -18.63
C ILE A 112 -4.62 9.03 -17.20
N GLY A 113 -5.51 9.66 -16.43
CA GLY A 113 -5.99 9.11 -15.16
C GLY A 113 -6.55 7.70 -15.30
N PHE A 114 -7.44 7.48 -16.28
CA PHE A 114 -7.99 6.16 -16.57
C PHE A 114 -6.90 5.14 -16.94
N MET A 115 -5.94 5.50 -17.81
CA MET A 115 -4.83 4.61 -18.15
C MET A 115 -4.00 4.20 -16.92
N ARG A 116 -3.70 5.16 -16.03
CA ARG A 116 -2.98 4.88 -14.77
C ARG A 116 -3.74 3.87 -13.92
N LEU A 117 -5.05 4.06 -13.74
CA LEU A 117 -5.91 3.16 -12.97
C LEU A 117 -6.01 1.78 -13.62
N TRP A 118 -6.11 1.73 -14.95
CA TRP A 118 -6.18 0.49 -15.72
C TRP A 118 -4.92 -0.37 -15.56
N ILE A 119 -3.74 0.25 -15.72
CA ILE A 119 -2.45 -0.42 -15.51
C ILE A 119 -2.29 -0.88 -14.07
N GLU A 120 -2.71 -0.04 -13.10
CA GLU A 120 -2.67 -0.38 -11.68
C GLU A 120 -3.49 -1.65 -11.38
N ALA A 121 -4.74 -1.67 -11.87
CA ALA A 121 -5.70 -2.72 -11.55
C ALA A 121 -5.37 -4.05 -12.23
N ILE A 122 -4.92 -4.03 -13.49
CA ILE A 122 -4.73 -5.24 -14.29
C ILE A 122 -3.31 -5.79 -14.19
N VAL A 123 -2.31 -4.92 -14.04
CA VAL A 123 -0.90 -5.34 -14.08
C VAL A 123 -0.26 -5.24 -12.70
N VAL A 124 -0.22 -4.04 -12.12
CA VAL A 124 0.61 -3.79 -10.93
C VAL A 124 0.11 -4.57 -9.71
N ARG A 125 -1.19 -4.48 -9.39
CA ARG A 125 -1.78 -5.12 -8.21
C ARG A 125 -1.74 -6.65 -8.30
N PRO A 126 -2.17 -7.30 -9.41
CA PRO A 126 -2.16 -8.76 -9.50
C PRO A 126 -0.74 -9.34 -9.53
N CYS A 127 0.20 -8.70 -10.22
CA CYS A 127 1.60 -9.16 -10.24
C CYS A 127 2.23 -9.06 -8.85
N SER A 128 2.01 -7.95 -8.13
CA SER A 128 2.53 -7.78 -6.77
C SER A 128 1.99 -8.84 -5.81
N ALA A 129 0.68 -9.11 -5.87
CA ALA A 129 0.06 -10.16 -5.05
C ALA A 129 0.61 -11.55 -5.38
N THR A 130 0.79 -11.85 -6.66
CA THR A 130 1.36 -13.12 -7.13
C THR A 130 2.79 -13.34 -6.64
N ILE A 131 3.65 -12.32 -6.76
CA ILE A 131 5.06 -12.42 -6.29
C ILE A 131 5.12 -12.70 -4.79
N VAL A 132 4.29 -12.02 -3.98
CA VAL A 132 4.24 -12.23 -2.53
C VAL A 132 3.71 -13.63 -2.20
N ALA A 133 2.69 -14.11 -2.92
CA ALA A 133 2.13 -15.45 -2.71
C ALA A 133 3.10 -16.58 -3.07
N LEU A 134 3.80 -16.46 -4.19
CA LEU A 134 4.85 -17.41 -4.60
C LEU A 134 6.01 -17.41 -3.61
N THR A 135 6.41 -16.22 -3.16
CA THR A 135 7.42 -16.07 -2.10
C THR A 135 6.99 -16.80 -0.82
N PHE A 136 5.75 -16.61 -0.38
CA PHE A 136 5.20 -17.31 0.78
C PHE A 136 5.26 -18.84 0.58
N ALA A 137 4.80 -19.33 -0.57
CA ALA A 137 4.84 -20.76 -0.89
C ALA A 137 6.27 -21.32 -0.86
N LYS A 138 7.24 -20.62 -1.45
CA LYS A 138 8.66 -20.99 -1.40
C LYS A 138 9.17 -21.12 0.03
N TYR A 139 8.94 -20.12 0.88
CA TYR A 139 9.42 -20.16 2.27
C TYR A 139 8.78 -21.26 3.11
N ILE A 140 7.51 -21.59 2.85
CA ILE A 140 6.83 -22.70 3.54
C ILE A 140 7.34 -24.05 3.06
N LEU A 141 7.59 -24.22 1.77
CA LEU A 141 8.02 -25.50 1.19
C LEU A 141 9.50 -25.79 1.41
N GLN A 142 10.35 -24.77 1.48
CA GLN A 142 11.81 -24.92 1.57
C GLN A 142 12.27 -25.83 2.75
N PRO A 143 11.72 -25.74 3.97
CA PRO A 143 12.09 -26.67 5.05
C PRO A 143 11.72 -28.14 4.79
N PHE A 144 10.66 -28.41 4.03
CA PHE A 144 10.20 -29.78 3.75
C PHE A 144 10.98 -30.45 2.62
N TYR A 145 11.42 -29.67 1.63
CA TYR A 145 12.17 -30.17 0.49
C TYR A 145 13.69 -30.03 0.65
N GLY A 146 14.17 -29.24 1.62
CA GLY A 146 15.58 -29.11 1.97
C GLY A 146 16.44 -28.70 0.77
N TYR A 147 17.21 -29.65 0.24
CA TYR A 147 18.07 -29.48 -0.94
C TYR A 147 17.46 -30.01 -2.24
N CYS A 148 16.30 -30.66 -2.19
CA CYS A 148 15.61 -31.14 -3.38
C CYS A 148 14.90 -29.98 -4.08
N ALA A 149 14.84 -30.05 -5.42
CA ALA A 149 14.05 -29.12 -6.20
C ALA A 149 12.58 -29.24 -5.83
N ILE A 150 11.95 -28.11 -5.46
CA ILE A 150 10.51 -28.02 -5.25
C ILE A 150 9.85 -28.18 -6.63
N PRO A 151 8.87 -29.09 -6.82
CA PRO A 151 8.16 -29.19 -8.09
C PRO A 151 7.43 -27.89 -8.43
N ASP A 152 7.55 -27.43 -9.69
CA ASP A 152 7.04 -26.12 -10.15
C ASP A 152 5.53 -25.91 -9.87
N HIS A 153 4.75 -26.98 -9.90
CA HIS A 153 3.32 -26.94 -9.66
C HIS A 153 2.95 -26.79 -8.18
N CYS A 154 3.79 -27.29 -7.27
CA CYS A 154 3.51 -27.25 -5.82
C CYS A 154 3.58 -25.82 -5.28
N GLU A 155 4.57 -25.03 -5.72
CA GLU A 155 4.72 -23.63 -5.33
C GLU A 155 3.53 -22.80 -5.83
N SER A 156 3.19 -22.95 -7.11
CA SER A 156 2.10 -22.22 -7.76
C SER A 156 0.74 -22.56 -7.14
N LEU A 157 0.49 -23.84 -6.86
CA LEU A 157 -0.77 -24.30 -6.25
C LEU A 157 -0.91 -23.79 -4.81
N LEU A 158 0.16 -23.88 -4.01
CA LEU A 158 0.15 -23.37 -2.63
C LEU A 158 -0.03 -21.84 -2.60
N GLY A 159 0.64 -21.12 -3.50
CA GLY A 159 0.47 -19.67 -3.65
C GLY A 159 -0.97 -19.30 -4.04
N ALA A 160 -1.56 -20.03 -4.99
CA ALA A 160 -2.96 -19.84 -5.38
C ALA A 160 -3.93 -20.13 -4.22
N CYS A 161 -3.72 -21.21 -3.46
CA CYS A 161 -4.51 -21.53 -2.28
C CYS A 161 -4.40 -20.43 -1.20
N ALA A 162 -3.20 -19.88 -0.99
CA ALA A 162 -2.98 -18.79 -0.03
C ALA A 162 -3.72 -17.51 -0.46
N LEU A 163 -3.61 -17.11 -1.73
CA LEU A 163 -4.35 -15.94 -2.25
C LEU A 163 -5.86 -16.14 -2.16
N PHE A 164 -6.35 -17.32 -2.55
CA PHE A 164 -7.77 -17.63 -2.49
C PHE A 164 -8.29 -17.57 -1.05
N SER A 165 -7.54 -18.15 -0.10
CA SER A 165 -7.88 -18.11 1.33
C SER A 165 -7.92 -16.69 1.89
N LEU A 166 -6.91 -15.86 1.58
CA LEU A 166 -6.89 -14.45 2.00
C LEU A 166 -8.02 -13.65 1.37
N THR A 167 -8.33 -13.91 0.11
CA THR A 167 -9.46 -13.28 -0.59
C THR A 167 -10.78 -13.66 0.07
N LEU A 168 -10.99 -14.95 0.38
CA LEU A 168 -12.18 -15.40 1.10
C LEU A 168 -12.32 -14.73 2.47
N VAL A 169 -11.24 -14.66 3.26
CA VAL A 169 -11.25 -13.97 4.56
C VAL A 169 -11.62 -12.49 4.39
N ASN A 170 -11.07 -11.84 3.36
CA ASN A 170 -11.39 -10.44 3.06
C ASN A 170 -12.86 -10.25 2.66
N CYS A 171 -13.41 -11.14 1.83
CA CYS A 171 -14.81 -11.14 1.42
C CYS A 171 -15.78 -11.43 2.58
N LEU A 172 -15.38 -12.30 3.53
CA LEU A 172 -16.21 -12.64 4.70
C LEU A 172 -16.20 -11.55 5.76
N SER A 173 -15.03 -10.96 6.07
CA SER A 173 -14.95 -9.87 7.04
C SER A 173 -13.65 -9.07 6.92
N VAL A 174 -13.80 -7.78 6.60
CA VAL A 174 -12.70 -6.81 6.63
C VAL A 174 -12.08 -6.70 8.03
N ARG A 175 -12.86 -6.90 9.10
CA ARG A 175 -12.34 -6.88 10.48
C ARG A 175 -11.44 -8.08 10.79
N LEU A 176 -11.75 -9.25 10.24
CA LEU A 176 -10.87 -10.44 10.36
C LEU A 176 -9.61 -10.24 9.53
N ALA A 177 -9.73 -9.73 8.30
CA ALA A 177 -8.58 -9.42 7.46
C ALA A 177 -7.62 -8.43 8.14
N ALA A 178 -8.14 -7.38 8.79
CA ALA A 178 -7.35 -6.43 9.57
C ALA A 178 -6.58 -7.12 10.70
N LYS A 179 -7.23 -7.98 11.50
CA LYS A 179 -6.56 -8.74 12.57
C LYS A 179 -5.45 -9.66 12.06
N VAL A 180 -5.69 -10.34 10.93
CA VAL A 180 -4.69 -11.20 10.28
C VAL A 180 -3.49 -10.36 9.82
N GLN A 181 -3.74 -9.19 9.21
CA GLN A 181 -2.70 -8.27 8.79
C GLN A 181 -1.89 -7.73 9.97
N ASP A 182 -2.54 -7.36 11.08
CA ASP A 182 -1.87 -6.89 12.29
C ASP A 182 -0.94 -7.97 12.86
N PHE A 183 -1.43 -9.21 12.93
CA PHE A 183 -0.61 -10.35 13.37
C PHE A 183 0.64 -10.54 12.48
N PHE A 184 0.49 -10.54 11.16
CA PHE A 184 1.63 -10.65 10.24
C PHE A 184 2.59 -9.47 10.35
N THR A 185 2.09 -8.27 10.61
CA THR A 185 2.94 -7.08 10.81
C THR A 185 3.80 -7.26 12.05
N VAL A 186 3.20 -7.64 13.18
CA VAL A 186 3.94 -7.91 14.43
C VAL A 186 4.95 -9.04 14.23
N ALA A 187 4.55 -10.15 13.61
CA ALA A 187 5.44 -11.27 13.34
C ALA A 187 6.67 -10.88 12.49
N LYS A 188 6.46 -10.07 11.45
CA LYS A 188 7.57 -9.56 10.60
C LYS A 188 8.52 -8.67 11.38
N LEU A 189 8.00 -7.76 12.21
CA LEU A 189 8.82 -6.88 13.04
C LEU A 189 9.64 -7.69 14.06
N LEU A 190 9.02 -8.69 14.72
CA LEU A 190 9.73 -9.58 15.63
C LEU A 190 10.86 -10.34 14.92
N ALA A 191 10.60 -10.90 13.73
CA ALA A 191 11.63 -11.57 12.95
C ALA A 191 12.81 -10.64 12.60
N LEU A 192 12.54 -9.38 12.26
CA LEU A 192 13.59 -8.39 12.02
C LEU A 192 14.42 -8.09 13.27
N PHE A 193 13.77 -7.90 14.42
CA PHE A 193 14.48 -7.68 15.68
C PHE A 193 15.37 -8.88 16.05
N LEU A 194 14.90 -10.11 15.81
CA LEU A 194 15.69 -11.31 16.02
C LEU A 194 16.92 -11.33 15.11
N ILE A 195 16.76 -11.08 13.80
CA ILE A 195 17.89 -11.04 12.84
C ILE A 195 18.93 -9.99 13.25
N ILE A 196 18.49 -8.79 13.61
CA ILE A 196 19.38 -7.72 14.07
C ILE A 196 20.11 -8.14 15.35
N GLY A 197 19.38 -8.69 16.32
CA GLY A 197 19.94 -9.14 17.60
C GLY A 197 20.97 -10.25 17.43
N THR A 198 20.66 -11.29 16.65
CA THR A 198 21.62 -12.37 16.36
C THR A 198 22.81 -11.87 15.56
N GLY A 199 22.59 -10.95 14.60
CA GLY A 199 23.68 -10.35 13.83
C GLY A 199 24.64 -9.53 14.69
N LEU A 200 24.12 -8.73 15.62
CA LEU A 200 24.94 -7.97 16.57
C LEU A 200 25.71 -8.90 17.53
N TYR A 201 25.07 -9.98 17.99
CA TYR A 201 25.72 -10.98 18.84
C TYR A 201 26.90 -11.66 18.12
N GLU A 202 26.71 -12.09 16.87
CA GLU A 202 27.77 -12.69 16.05
C GLU A 202 28.90 -11.71 15.72
N ILE A 203 28.63 -10.42 15.57
CA ILE A 203 29.68 -9.39 15.36
C ILE A 203 30.47 -9.13 16.66
N ALA A 204 29.85 -9.32 17.82
CA ALA A 204 30.45 -9.03 19.12
C ALA A 204 31.36 -10.15 19.65
N ILE A 205 31.29 -11.36 19.08
CA ILE A 205 32.13 -12.53 19.39
C ILE A 205 33.31 -12.58 18.43
#